data_AF-A0A926VQU7-F1
#
_entry.id   AF-A0A926VQU7-F1
#
_cell.length_a   1.000
_cell.length_b   1.000
_cell.length_c   1.000
_cell.angle_alpha   90.00
_cell.angle_beta   90.00
_cell.angle_gamma   90.00
#
_symmetry.space_group_name_H-M   'P 1'
#
loop_
_entity.id
_entity.type
_entity.pdbx_description
1 polymer ?
#
loop_
_entity_poly.entity_id
_entity_poly.type
_entity_poly.pdbx_seq_one_letter_code
_entity_poly.pdbx_strand_id
1 'polypeptide(L)'
;MSWRGSTTVSDRIFASLPYLLPLVDGLVFGSFLLNQFPALRVLLVPLQPVLIIYGSLGQFGQIIVFFALFLLVVRNEKISHFIRFNTMQAILLDIVIFLCSILVEVLGQVPGTGFAIETVANTIFLGIVAAVAYSVIQSVSGRYAEIPAISDAVYMQVR
;
A
#
# COMPACT_ATOMS: atom_id res chain seq x y z
N MET A 1 6.40 -29.25 3.01
CA MET A 1 5.53 -28.31 3.75
C MET A 1 4.35 -27.96 2.86
N SER A 2 3.25 -28.71 2.91
CA SER A 2 2.10 -28.59 2.00
C SER A 2 0.78 -28.64 2.76
N TRP A 3 0.64 -27.81 3.79
CA TRP A 3 -0.55 -27.73 4.64
C TRP A 3 -1.01 -26.27 4.78
N ARG A 4 -1.33 -25.62 3.65
CA ARG A 4 -2.17 -24.42 3.61
C ARG A 4 -3.21 -24.68 2.53
N GLY A 5 -4.49 -24.59 2.89
CA GLY A 5 -5.61 -24.88 2.00
C GLY A 5 -5.47 -24.15 0.67
N SER A 6 -5.93 -24.76 -0.42
CA SER A 6 -5.84 -24.16 -1.75
C SER A 6 -6.42 -22.74 -1.72
N THR A 7 -5.60 -21.74 -2.02
CA THR A 7 -6.07 -20.35 -2.09
C THR A 7 -7.15 -20.25 -3.15
N THR A 8 -8.38 -19.98 -2.71
CA THR A 8 -9.53 -19.88 -3.62
C THR A 8 -9.41 -18.64 -4.48
N VAL A 9 -10.13 -18.58 -5.60
CA VAL A 9 -10.17 -17.36 -6.43
C VAL A 9 -10.66 -16.16 -5.61
N SER A 10 -11.62 -16.39 -4.71
CA SER A 10 -12.11 -15.39 -3.76
C SER A 10 -10.99 -14.85 -2.87
N ASP A 11 -10.20 -15.75 -2.24
CA ASP A 11 -9.07 -15.35 -1.39
C ASP A 11 -8.05 -14.49 -2.14
N ARG A 12 -7.80 -14.80 -3.42
CA ARG A 12 -6.86 -14.05 -4.27
C ARG A 12 -7.34 -12.64 -4.54
N ILE A 13 -8.62 -12.48 -4.86
CA ILE A 13 -9.24 -11.18 -5.08
C ILE A 13 -9.20 -10.38 -3.77
N PHE A 14 -9.73 -10.92 -2.67
CA PHE A 14 -9.78 -10.21 -1.39
C PHE A 14 -8.40 -9.91 -0.80
N ALA A 15 -7.39 -10.75 -1.02
CA ALA A 15 -6.02 -10.47 -0.61
C ALA A 15 -5.36 -9.36 -1.44
N SER A 16 -5.79 -9.13 -2.67
CA SER A 16 -5.23 -8.07 -3.53
C SER A 16 -5.80 -6.68 -3.25
N LEU A 17 -7.05 -6.60 -2.78
CA LEU A 17 -7.77 -5.32 -2.55
C LEU A 17 -7.08 -4.39 -1.54
N PRO A 18 -6.53 -4.85 -0.40
CA PRO A 18 -5.87 -3.97 0.56
C PRO A 18 -4.74 -3.13 -0.04
N TYR A 19 -4.05 -3.63 -1.07
CA TYR A 19 -2.95 -2.90 -1.72
C TYR A 19 -3.39 -1.68 -2.53
N LEU A 20 -4.70 -1.47 -2.73
CA LEU A 20 -5.22 -0.22 -3.28
C LEU A 20 -4.99 0.96 -2.34
N LEU A 21 -4.90 0.72 -1.02
CA LEU A 21 -4.66 1.77 -0.03
C LEU A 21 -3.25 2.35 -0.10
N PRO A 22 -2.15 1.55 -0.03
CA PRO A 22 -0.81 2.09 -0.19
C PRO A 22 -0.59 2.71 -1.57
N LEU A 23 -1.34 2.26 -2.59
CA LEU A 23 -1.32 2.93 -3.89
C LEU A 23 -1.92 4.33 -3.84
N VAL A 24 -3.05 4.51 -3.15
CA VAL A 24 -3.70 5.82 -2.94
C VAL A 24 -2.84 6.72 -2.06
N ASP A 25 -2.41 6.23 -0.90
CA ASP A 25 -1.61 7.00 0.06
C ASP A 25 -0.27 7.40 -0.58
N GLY A 26 0.32 6.52 -1.41
CA GLY A 26 1.55 6.80 -2.13
C GLY A 26 1.44 7.93 -3.17
N LEU A 27 0.24 8.31 -3.61
CA LEU A 27 0.06 9.41 -4.58
C LEU A 27 0.58 10.76 -4.07
N VAL A 28 0.73 10.92 -2.75
CA VAL A 28 1.33 12.13 -2.16
C VAL A 28 2.74 12.40 -2.70
N PHE A 29 3.49 11.36 -3.06
CA PHE A 29 4.83 11.47 -3.64
C PHE A 29 4.84 11.56 -5.17
N GLY A 30 3.72 11.27 -5.83
CA GLY A 30 3.63 11.19 -7.29
C GLY A 30 3.47 12.53 -7.99
N SER A 31 3.30 13.64 -7.26
CA SER A 31 2.97 14.95 -7.82
C SER A 31 3.98 15.43 -8.88
N PHE A 32 5.29 15.33 -8.59
CA PHE A 32 6.36 15.70 -9.52
C PHE A 32 6.29 14.88 -10.81
N LEU A 33 6.33 13.55 -10.70
CA LEU A 33 6.31 12.63 -11.83
C LEU A 33 5.04 12.76 -12.69
N LEU A 34 3.87 12.91 -12.07
CA LEU A 34 2.58 13.05 -12.76
C LEU A 34 2.37 14.43 -13.40
N ASN A 35 3.12 15.46 -12.95
CA ASN A 35 3.17 16.76 -13.61
C ASN A 35 4.11 16.76 -14.81
N GLN A 36 5.26 16.09 -14.70
CA GLN A 36 6.20 15.92 -15.82
C GLN A 36 5.64 15.01 -16.92
N PHE A 37 4.90 13.96 -16.55
CA PHE A 37 4.31 12.99 -17.47
C PHE A 37 2.79 12.87 -17.28
N PRO A 38 1.99 13.85 -17.73
CA PRO A 38 0.53 13.86 -17.52
C PRO A 38 -0.20 12.63 -18.09
N ALA A 39 0.35 12.00 -19.14
CA ALA A 39 -0.21 10.78 -19.74
C ALA A 39 -0.35 9.62 -18.72
N LEU A 40 0.52 9.56 -17.70
CA LEU A 40 0.47 8.54 -16.66
C LEU A 40 -0.78 8.65 -15.77
N ARG A 41 -1.44 9.81 -15.74
CA ARG A 41 -2.69 9.99 -14.99
C ARG A 41 -3.83 9.10 -15.50
N VAL A 42 -3.76 8.65 -16.76
CA VAL A 42 -4.73 7.69 -17.32
C VAL A 42 -4.70 6.37 -16.54
N LEU A 43 -3.53 5.96 -16.03
CA LEU A 43 -3.38 4.75 -15.20
C LEU A 43 -4.07 4.88 -13.84
N LEU A 44 -4.38 6.09 -13.39
CA LEU A 44 -5.08 6.35 -12.13
C LEU A 44 -6.61 6.36 -12.29
N VAL A 45 -7.13 6.30 -13.52
CA VAL A 45 -8.58 6.27 -13.79
C VAL A 45 -9.28 5.10 -13.08
N PRO A 46 -8.76 3.86 -13.08
CA PRO A 46 -9.38 2.75 -12.36
C PRO A 46 -9.41 2.94 -10.84
N LEU A 47 -8.54 3.81 -10.28
CA LEU A 47 -8.43 4.08 -8.85
C LEU A 47 -9.45 5.13 -8.37
N GLN A 48 -10.11 5.85 -9.28
CA GLN A 48 -11.06 6.93 -8.96
C GLN A 48 -12.15 6.53 -7.95
N PRO A 49 -12.82 5.36 -8.06
CA PRO A 49 -13.82 4.97 -7.07
C PRO A 49 -13.24 4.86 -5.66
N VAL A 50 -12.02 4.34 -5.55
CA VAL A 50 -11.31 4.18 -4.26
C VAL A 50 -10.94 5.55 -3.71
N LEU A 51 -10.44 6.46 -4.54
CA LEU A 51 -10.11 7.84 -4.16
C LEU A 51 -11.33 8.59 -3.63
N ILE A 52 -12.49 8.45 -4.27
CA ILE A 52 -13.74 9.09 -3.85
C ILE A 52 -14.19 8.54 -2.49
N ILE A 53 -14.23 7.21 -2.33
CA ILE A 53 -14.63 6.57 -1.07
C ILE A 53 -13.68 6.97 0.04
N TYR A 54 -12.37 6.85 -0.19
CA TYR A 54 -11.36 7.14 0.81
C TYR A 54 -11.35 8.63 1.20
N GLY A 55 -11.45 9.53 0.22
CA GLY A 55 -11.57 10.97 0.46
C GLY A 55 -12.85 11.36 1.20
N SER A 56 -13.94 10.61 1.05
CA SER A 56 -15.21 10.88 1.77
C SER A 56 -15.11 10.67 3.29
N LEU A 57 -14.10 9.93 3.76
CA LEU A 57 -13.84 9.71 5.19
C LEU A 57 -13.17 10.93 5.87
N GLY A 58 -12.80 11.94 5.08
CA GLY A 58 -12.19 13.17 5.57
C GLY A 58 -10.79 12.97 6.16
N GLN A 59 -10.38 13.88 7.04
CA GLN A 59 -9.02 13.94 7.60
C GLN A 59 -8.61 12.69 8.42
N PHE A 60 -9.58 11.92 8.93
CA PHE A 60 -9.33 10.73 9.73
C PHE A 60 -9.42 9.44 8.89
N GLY A 61 -9.61 9.53 7.58
CA GLY A 61 -9.82 8.38 6.70
C GLY A 61 -8.73 7.31 6.81
N GLN A 62 -7.46 7.72 6.79
CA GLN A 62 -6.32 6.79 6.91
C GLN A 62 -6.34 6.01 8.23
N ILE A 63 -6.57 6.70 9.34
CA ILE A 63 -6.63 6.08 10.68
C ILE A 63 -7.85 5.16 10.80
N ILE A 64 -9.01 5.59 10.30
CA ILE A 64 -10.24 4.80 10.32
C ILE A 64 -10.03 3.50 9.53
N VAL A 65 -9.48 3.59 8.32
CA VAL A 65 -9.25 2.43 7.45
C VAL A 65 -8.18 1.50 8.04
N PHE A 66 -7.11 2.06 8.61
CA PHE A 66 -6.10 1.29 9.34
C PHE A 66 -6.73 0.42 10.43
N PHE A 67 -7.52 1.03 11.33
CA PHE A 67 -8.16 0.29 12.42
C PHE A 67 -9.22 -0.69 11.92
N ALA A 68 -9.98 -0.31 10.89
CA ALA A 68 -10.99 -1.19 10.29
C ALA A 68 -10.33 -2.45 9.71
N LEU A 69 -9.29 -2.32 8.89
CA LEU A 69 -8.58 -3.47 8.34
C LEU A 69 -7.88 -4.28 9.42
N PHE A 70 -7.23 -3.64 10.37
CA PHE A 70 -6.53 -4.36 11.44
C PHE A 70 -7.49 -5.17 12.31
N LEU A 71 -8.57 -4.55 12.81
CA LEU A 71 -9.49 -5.19 13.75
C LEU A 71 -10.44 -6.17 13.06
N LEU A 72 -11.00 -5.82 11.89
CA LEU A 72 -12.00 -6.64 11.22
C LEU A 72 -11.40 -7.74 10.35
N VAL A 73 -10.20 -7.50 9.80
CA VAL A 73 -9.53 -8.44 8.88
C VAL A 73 -8.37 -9.15 9.57
N VAL A 74 -7.32 -8.43 9.93
CA VAL A 74 -6.05 -9.05 10.41
C VAL A 74 -6.25 -9.85 11.70
N ARG A 75 -7.04 -9.34 12.65
CA ARG A 75 -7.32 -9.98 13.94
C ARG A 75 -8.41 -11.06 13.89
N ASN A 76 -9.08 -11.24 12.76
CA ASN A 76 -10.21 -12.16 12.65
C ASN A 76 -9.77 -13.54 12.13
N GLU A 77 -9.61 -14.50 13.03
CA GLU A 77 -9.19 -15.87 12.72
C GLU A 77 -10.15 -16.65 11.79
N LYS A 78 -11.37 -16.15 11.57
CA LYS A 78 -12.31 -16.74 10.59
C LYS A 78 -11.90 -16.43 9.15
N ILE A 79 -11.08 -15.40 8.93
CA ILE A 79 -10.58 -15.00 7.61
C ILE A 79 -9.33 -15.81 7.31
N SER A 80 -9.17 -16.21 6.05
CA SER A 80 -8.02 -17.00 5.62
C SER A 80 -6.70 -16.29 5.95
N HIS A 81 -5.71 -17.04 6.42
CA HIS A 81 -4.38 -16.51 6.69
C HIS A 81 -3.78 -15.78 5.46
N PHE A 82 -4.13 -16.20 4.25
CA PHE A 82 -3.66 -15.56 3.01
C PHE A 82 -4.15 -14.11 2.89
N ILE A 83 -5.44 -13.85 3.15
CA ILE A 83 -5.99 -12.50 3.16
C ILE A 83 -5.35 -11.70 4.30
N ARG A 84 -5.34 -12.26 5.51
CA ARG A 84 -4.78 -11.58 6.71
C ARG A 84 -3.33 -11.14 6.51
N PHE A 85 -2.50 -12.01 5.92
CA PHE A 85 -1.11 -11.69 5.58
C PHE A 85 -1.03 -10.49 4.63
N ASN A 86 -1.74 -10.54 3.51
CA ASN A 86 -1.66 -9.47 2.51
C ASN A 86 -2.26 -8.16 3.01
N THR A 87 -3.33 -8.22 3.80
CA THR A 87 -3.87 -7.03 4.47
C THR A 87 -2.86 -6.42 5.44
N MET A 88 -2.20 -7.25 6.26
CA MET A 88 -1.17 -6.76 7.17
C MET A 88 0.03 -6.17 6.41
N GLN A 89 0.42 -6.77 5.28
CA GLN A 89 1.48 -6.23 4.43
C GLN A 89 1.12 -4.86 3.85
N ALA A 90 -0.12 -4.69 3.37
CA ALA A 90 -0.61 -3.40 2.90
C ALA A 90 -0.59 -2.34 4.01
N ILE A 91 -1.04 -2.70 5.22
CA ILE A 91 -0.98 -1.82 6.40
C ILE A 91 0.46 -1.40 6.72
N LEU A 92 1.42 -2.33 6.67
CA LEU A 92 2.82 -1.98 6.92
C LEU A 92 3.38 -1.05 5.83
N LEU A 93 2.97 -1.23 4.57
CA LEU A 93 3.32 -0.30 3.50
C LEU A 93 2.74 1.09 3.77
N ASP A 94 1.49 1.21 4.21
CA ASP A 94 0.88 2.49 4.59
C ASP A 94 1.68 3.19 5.70
N ILE A 95 2.13 2.45 6.72
CA ILE A 95 2.99 2.99 7.77
C ILE A 95 4.31 3.50 7.19
N VAL A 96 4.95 2.75 6.29
CA VAL A 96 6.19 3.19 5.64
C VAL A 96 5.96 4.48 4.83
N ILE A 97 4.86 4.54 4.07
CA ILE A 97 4.47 5.73 3.28
C ILE A 97 4.29 6.94 4.20
N PHE A 98 3.58 6.76 5.32
CA PHE A 98 3.39 7.81 6.32
C PHE A 98 4.71 8.27 6.95
N LEU A 99 5.63 7.36 7.26
CA LEU A 99 6.95 7.74 7.79
C LEU A 99 7.78 8.48 6.73
N CYS A 100 7.72 8.05 5.48
CA CYS A 100 8.36 8.73 4.36
C CYS A 100 7.78 10.13 4.13
N SER A 101 6.48 10.36 4.38
CA SER A 101 5.86 11.67 4.12
C SER A 101 6.34 12.68 5.15
N ILE A 102 6.42 12.29 6.41
CA ILE A 102 7.02 13.08 7.49
C ILE A 102 8.48 13.41 7.15
N LEU A 103 9.26 12.42 6.69
CA LEU A 103 10.66 12.65 6.31
C LEU A 103 10.78 13.69 5.19
N VAL A 104 9.99 13.56 4.13
CA VAL A 104 10.00 14.50 2.99
C VAL A 104 9.54 15.89 3.43
N GLU A 105 8.53 15.99 4.29
CA GLU A 105 8.04 17.26 4.83
C GLU A 105 9.12 18.00 5.62
N VAL A 106 9.85 17.30 6.49
CA VAL A 106 10.96 17.85 7.27
C VAL A 106 12.10 18.31 6.36
N LEU A 107 12.48 17.50 5.37
CA LEU A 107 13.51 17.87 4.38
C LEU A 107 13.08 19.07 3.51
N GLY A 108 11.77 19.21 3.28
CA GLY A 108 11.13 20.33 2.59
C GLY A 108 11.37 21.71 3.20
N GLN A 109 11.63 21.76 4.50
CA GLN A 109 11.88 23.03 5.21
C GLN A 109 13.31 23.55 5.02
N VAL A 110 14.21 22.76 4.45
CA VAL A 110 15.61 23.15 4.24
C VAL A 110 15.73 23.94 2.92
N PRO A 111 16.24 25.18 2.93
CA PRO A 111 16.42 25.94 1.70
C PRO A 111 17.39 25.26 0.73
N GLY A 112 17.06 25.27 -0.56
CA GLY A 112 17.94 24.76 -1.62
C GLY A 112 17.89 23.25 -1.89
N THR A 113 17.00 22.50 -1.23
CA THR A 113 16.89 21.03 -1.39
C THR A 113 15.86 20.58 -2.44
N GLY A 114 15.25 21.49 -3.20
CA GLY A 114 14.14 21.19 -4.10
C GLY A 114 14.38 20.02 -5.07
N PHE A 115 15.54 20.00 -5.75
CA PHE A 115 15.90 18.91 -6.66
C PHE A 115 16.10 17.56 -5.93
N ALA A 116 16.68 17.59 -4.74
CA ALA A 116 16.87 16.40 -3.92
C ALA A 116 15.52 15.84 -3.45
N ILE A 117 14.61 16.71 -3.01
CA ILE A 117 13.24 16.34 -2.60
C ILE A 117 12.48 15.71 -3.76
N GLU A 118 12.53 16.31 -4.95
CA GLU A 118 11.89 15.77 -6.15
C GLU A 118 12.42 14.36 -6.47
N THR A 119 13.74 14.18 -6.43
CA THR A 119 14.38 12.88 -6.67
C THR A 119 13.94 11.84 -5.64
N VAL A 120 13.93 12.20 -4.35
CA VAL A 120 13.51 11.33 -3.25
C VAL A 120 12.03 10.96 -3.38
N ALA A 121 11.15 11.94 -3.61
CA ALA A 121 9.71 11.72 -3.78
C ALA A 121 9.43 10.80 -4.98
N ASN A 122 10.06 11.03 -6.13
CA ASN A 122 9.91 10.17 -7.30
C ASN A 122 10.41 8.74 -7.03
N THR A 123 11.54 8.59 -6.33
CA THR A 123 12.09 7.27 -5.97
C THR A 123 11.14 6.52 -5.04
N ILE A 124 10.61 7.19 -4.02
CA ILE A 124 9.62 6.63 -3.09
C ILE A 124 8.36 6.23 -3.87
N PHE A 125 7.83 7.11 -4.71
CA PHE A 125 6.63 6.85 -5.51
C PHE A 125 6.77 5.61 -6.39
N LEU A 126 7.87 5.52 -7.16
CA LEU A 126 8.14 4.37 -8.02
C LEU A 126 8.34 3.10 -7.20
N GLY A 127 9.00 3.19 -6.04
CA GLY A 127 9.17 2.08 -5.10
C GLY A 127 7.83 1.54 -4.58
N ILE A 128 6.91 2.43 -4.18
CA ILE A 128 5.56 2.07 -3.74
C ILE A 128 4.79 1.40 -4.86
N VAL A 129 4.77 2.01 -6.06
CA VAL A 129 4.08 1.44 -7.23
C VAL A 129 4.62 0.04 -7.56
N ALA A 130 5.94 -0.15 -7.54
CA ALA A 130 6.56 -1.44 -7.78
C ALA A 130 6.21 -2.47 -6.69
N ALA A 131 6.26 -2.09 -5.41
CA ALA A 131 5.91 -2.96 -4.29
C ALA A 131 4.44 -3.38 -4.32
N VAL A 132 3.53 -2.44 -4.62
CA VAL A 132 2.09 -2.71 -4.80
C VAL A 132 1.86 -3.62 -6.00
N ALA A 133 2.43 -3.30 -7.16
CA ALA A 133 2.26 -4.11 -8.37
C ALA A 133 2.74 -5.55 -8.16
N TYR A 134 3.94 -5.71 -7.59
CA TYR A 134 4.47 -7.02 -7.20
C TYR A 134 3.51 -7.76 -6.27
N SER A 135 3.03 -7.09 -5.23
CA SER A 135 2.16 -7.71 -4.23
C SER A 135 0.80 -8.13 -4.78
N VAL A 136 0.20 -7.31 -5.65
CA VAL A 136 -1.04 -7.63 -6.35
C VAL A 136 -0.84 -8.82 -7.30
N ILE A 137 0.23 -8.83 -8.10
CA ILE A 137 0.53 -9.92 -9.04
C ILE A 137 0.71 -11.25 -8.28
N GLN A 138 1.43 -11.24 -7.17
CA GLN A 138 1.62 -12.42 -6.33
C GLN A 138 0.30 -12.87 -5.69
N SER A 139 -0.50 -11.92 -5.18
CA SER A 139 -1.80 -12.20 -4.56
C SER A 139 -2.77 -12.87 -5.54
N VAL A 140 -2.88 -12.32 -6.76
CA VAL A 140 -3.70 -12.87 -7.85
C VAL A 140 -3.18 -14.23 -8.31
N SER A 141 -1.86 -14.45 -8.24
CA SER A 141 -1.24 -15.76 -8.50
C SER A 141 -1.45 -16.78 -7.37
N GLY A 142 -2.04 -16.37 -6.24
CA GLY A 142 -2.22 -17.20 -5.04
C GLY A 142 -0.93 -17.47 -4.27
N ARG A 143 0.09 -16.62 -4.44
CA ARG A 143 1.40 -16.70 -3.77
C ARG A 143 1.54 -15.56 -2.76
N TYR A 144 2.33 -15.80 -1.72
CA TYR A 144 2.67 -14.76 -0.76
C TYR A 144 3.67 -13.79 -1.41
N ALA A 145 3.38 -12.50 -1.28
CA ALA A 145 4.27 -11.46 -1.76
C ALA A 145 5.39 -11.22 -0.75
N GLU A 146 6.59 -11.72 -1.05
CA GLU A 146 7.76 -11.57 -0.18
C GLU A 146 8.50 -10.27 -0.51
N ILE A 147 8.28 -9.24 0.30
CA ILE A 147 9.01 -7.97 0.32
C ILE A 147 9.99 -8.03 1.49
N PRO A 148 11.31 -7.90 1.26
CA PRO A 148 12.31 -7.95 2.33
C PRO A 148 11.98 -6.99 3.48
N ALA A 149 12.22 -7.43 4.73
CA ALA A 149 11.89 -6.75 5.99
C ALA A 149 10.39 -6.54 6.27
N ILE A 150 9.58 -6.20 5.27
CA ILE A 150 8.13 -6.01 5.45
C ILE A 150 7.44 -7.36 5.70
N SER A 151 7.71 -8.37 4.86
CA SER A 151 7.06 -9.69 5.01
C SER A 151 7.49 -10.39 6.29
N ASP A 152 8.75 -10.24 6.72
CA ASP A 152 9.22 -10.74 8.02
C ASP A 152 8.43 -10.11 9.18
N ALA A 153 8.20 -8.80 9.13
CA ALA A 153 7.39 -8.09 10.12
C ALA A 153 5.92 -8.56 10.08
N VAL A 154 5.37 -8.86 8.91
CA VAL A 154 4.01 -9.44 8.79
C VAL A 154 3.95 -10.80 9.48
N TYR A 155 4.93 -11.69 9.25
CA TYR A 155 4.96 -13.02 9.88
C TYR A 155 5.04 -12.93 11.41
N MET A 156 5.64 -11.88 11.96
CA MET A 156 5.65 -11.66 13.41
C MET A 156 4.27 -11.25 13.97
N GLN A 157 3.45 -10.56 13.17
CA GLN A 157 2.14 -10.05 13.60
C GLN A 157 0.98 -10.99 13.33
N VAL A 158 1.02 -11.69 12.20
CA VAL A 158 0.01 -12.67 11.79
C VAL A 158 0.50 -14.05 12.21
N ARG A 159 0.12 -14.46 13.43
CA ARG A 159 0.32 -15.81 13.95
C ARG A 159 -0.95 -16.64 13.83
#